data_AF-A0A356I6I3-F1
#
_entry.id   AF-A0A356I6I3-F1
#
_cell.length_a   1.000
_cell.length_b   1.000
_cell.length_c   1.000
_cell.angle_alpha   90.00
_cell.angle_beta   90.00
_cell.angle_gamma   90.00
#
_symmetry.space_group_name_H-M   'P 1'
#
loop_
_entity.id
_entity.type
_entity.pdbx_description
1 polymer ?
#
loop_
_entity_poly.entity_id
_entity_poly.type
_entity_poly.pdbx_seq_one_letter_code
_entity_poly.pdbx_strand_id
1 'polypeptide(L)' 'MKILILNWRDVQHPRAGGADFRLQQVYSPLVRAGHKVVLYSCAFAGASRTASIDGIRVFRAGNDWTFSLLCFCN' A
#
# COMPACT_ATOMS: atom_id res chain seq x y z
N MET A 1 0.88 -10.15 -14.53
CA MET A 1 1.01 -11.00 -13.32
C MET A 1 0.16 -10.46 -12.18
N LYS A 2 0.00 -11.20 -11.07
CA LYS A 2 -0.59 -10.71 -9.81
C LYS A 2 0.54 -10.49 -8.80
N ILE A 3 0.63 -9.29 -8.24
CA ILE A 3 1.71 -8.87 -7.33
C ILE A 3 1.06 -8.32 -6.06
N LEU A 4 1.45 -8.87 -4.90
CA LEU A 4 1.09 -8.35 -3.59
C LEU A 4 2.33 -7.73 -2.96
N ILE A 5 2.19 -6.51 -2.47
CA ILE A 5 3.22 -5.78 -1.76
C ILE A 5 2.74 -5.60 -0.33
N LEU A 6 3.56 -6.06 0.62
CA LEU A 6 3.38 -5.76 2.03
C LEU A 6 4.35 -4.63 2.37
N ASN A 7 3.83 -3.46 2.65
CA ASN A 7 4.64 -2.34 3.11
C ASN A 7 3.92 -1.63 4.23
N TRP A 8 4.67 -1.16 5.22
CA TRP A 8 4.07 -0.59 6.42
C TRP A 8 3.13 0.57 6.09
N ARG A 9 3.50 1.44 5.15
CA ARG A 9 2.73 2.63 4.77
C ARG A 9 2.50 2.67 3.27
N ASP A 10 1.54 3.46 2.84
CA ASP A 10 1.42 3.89 1.45
C ASP A 10 1.74 5.39 1.34
N VAL A 11 1.84 5.87 0.11
CA VAL A 11 2.25 7.26 -0.19
C VAL A 11 1.30 8.34 0.36
N GLN A 12 0.05 8.01 0.71
CA GLN A 12 -0.88 8.97 1.32
C GLN A 12 -0.75 9.02 2.84
N HIS A 13 0.04 8.14 3.47
CA HIS A 13 0.23 8.17 4.91
C HIS A 13 0.89 9.49 5.34
N PRO A 14 0.44 10.16 6.41
CA PRO A 14 1.00 11.46 6.86
C PRO A 14 2.50 11.42 7.19
N ARG A 15 3.02 10.21 7.42
CA ARG A 15 4.43 9.92 7.73
C ARG A 15 5.16 9.23 6.58
N ALA A 16 4.58 9.21 5.38
CA ALA A 16 5.19 8.59 4.21
C ALA A 16 6.54 9.22 3.91
N GLY A 17 7.51 8.38 3.53
CA GLY A 17 8.88 8.80 3.25
C GLY A 17 9.42 8.19 1.97
N GLY A 18 10.73 8.35 1.74
CA GLY A 18 11.38 7.95 0.49
C GLY A 18 11.14 6.49 0.08
N ALA A 19 11.01 5.57 1.03
CA ALA A 19 10.70 4.16 0.74
C ALA A 19 9.32 3.99 0.12
N ASP A 20 8.31 4.70 0.64
CA ASP A 20 6.92 4.60 0.19
C ASP A 20 6.77 5.22 -1.21
N PHE A 21 7.44 6.36 -1.46
CA PHE A 21 7.49 6.99 -2.79
C PHE A 21 8.24 6.13 -3.81
N ARG A 22 9.39 5.55 -3.43
CA ARG A 22 10.14 4.64 -4.32
C ARG A 22 9.30 3.43 -4.69
N LEU A 23 8.59 2.83 -3.73
CA LEU A 23 7.68 1.72 -3.98
C LEU A 23 6.65 2.12 -5.05
N GLN A 24 5.99 3.26 -4.89
CA GLN A 24 5.03 3.75 -5.87
C GLN A 24 5.65 3.93 -7.28
N GLN A 25 6.86 4.49 -7.36
CA GLN A 25 7.59 4.68 -8.61
C GLN A 25 7.99 3.36 -9.29
N VAL A 26 8.34 2.34 -8.53
CA VAL A 26 8.74 1.02 -9.06
C VAL A 26 7.54 0.22 -9.54
N TYR A 27 6.41 0.28 -8.82
CA TYR A 27 5.29 -0.62 -9.07
C TYR A 27 4.18 -0.02 -9.95
N SER A 28 4.02 1.31 -10.01
CA SER A 28 3.03 1.93 -10.91
C SER A 28 3.31 1.69 -12.40
N PRO A 29 4.57 1.64 -12.90
CA PRO A 29 4.85 1.24 -14.28
C PRO A 29 4.42 -0.20 -14.57
N LEU A 30 4.50 -1.10 -13.59
CA LEU A 30 4.05 -2.48 -13.75
C LEU A 30 2.53 -2.56 -13.91
N VAL A 31 1.77 -1.69 -13.25
CA VAL A 31 0.33 -1.57 -13.51
C VAL A 31 0.06 -1.15 -14.95
N ARG A 32 0.80 -0.14 -15.46
CA ARG A 32 0.69 0.32 -16.85
C ARG A 32 1.07 -0.78 -17.86
N ALA A 33 1.98 -1.67 -17.50
CA ALA A 33 2.32 -2.86 -18.27
C ALA A 33 1.26 -3.99 -18.17
N GLY A 34 0.11 -3.75 -17.52
CA GLY A 34 -1.01 -4.70 -17.42
C GLY A 34 -0.96 -5.64 -16.23
N HIS A 35 -0.04 -5.43 -15.27
CA HIS A 35 0.03 -6.26 -14.06
C HIS A 35 -1.00 -5.79 -13.03
N LYS A 36 -1.58 -6.75 -12.29
CA LYS A 36 -2.46 -6.46 -11.15
C LYS A 36 -1.60 -6.32 -9.91
N VAL A 37 -1.46 -5.10 -9.40
CA VAL A 37 -0.66 -4.79 -8.22
C VAL A 37 -1.57 -4.40 -7.06
N VAL A 38 -1.35 -5.03 -5.92
CA VAL A 38 -2.03 -4.74 -4.66
C VAL A 38 -0.98 -4.36 -3.61
N LEU A 39 -1.22 -3.27 -2.90
CA LEU A 39 -0.45 -2.85 -1.74
C LEU A 39 -1.31 -3.03 -0.49
N TYR A 40 -0.78 -3.72 0.51
CA TYR A 40 -1.36 -3.82 1.84
C TYR A 40 -0.52 -3.01 2.82
N SER A 41 -1.14 -2.04 3.49
CA SER A 41 -0.48 -1.06 4.37
C SER A 41 -1.30 -0.76 5.63
N CYS A 42 -0.72 -0.01 6.57
CA CYS A 42 -1.42 0.46 7.75
C CYS A 42 -2.46 1.55 7.41
N ALA A 43 -3.54 1.63 8.18
CA ALA A 43 -4.46 2.77 8.09
C ALA A 43 -3.96 3.95 8.94
N PHE A 44 -4.42 5.15 8.57
CA PHE A 44 -4.17 6.40 9.30
C PHE A 44 -5.48 7.18 9.45
N ALA A 45 -5.46 8.22 10.30
CA ALA A 45 -6.65 9.03 10.56
C ALA A 45 -7.21 9.63 9.26
N GLY A 46 -8.51 9.39 8.99
CA GLY A 46 -9.19 9.85 7.78
C GLY A 46 -8.91 9.02 6.52
N ALA A 47 -8.11 7.95 6.59
CA ALA A 47 -7.84 7.10 5.45
C ALA A 47 -9.06 6.24 5.07
N SER A 48 -9.37 6.19 3.77
CA SER A 48 -10.25 5.13 3.25
C SER A 48 -9.61 3.76 3.43
N ARG A 49 -10.41 2.77 3.85
CA ARG A 49 -9.97 1.37 4.00
C ARG A 49 -9.39 0.78 2.72
N THR A 50 -9.89 1.23 1.57
CA THR A 50 -9.38 0.88 0.25
C THR A 50 -9.17 2.12 -0.59
N ALA A 51 -8.14 2.13 -1.41
CA ALA A 51 -7.88 3.20 -2.37
C ALA A 51 -7.30 2.64 -3.67
N SER A 52 -7.27 3.47 -4.72
CA SER A 52 -6.44 3.21 -5.89
C SER A 52 -5.54 4.42 -6.12
N ILE A 53 -4.23 4.18 -6.17
CA ILE A 53 -3.21 5.23 -6.32
C ILE A 53 -2.33 4.81 -7.49
N ASP A 54 -2.32 5.60 -8.56
CA ASP A 54 -1.63 5.29 -9.83
C ASP A 54 -1.92 3.88 -10.36
N GLY A 55 -3.17 3.43 -10.18
CA GLY A 55 -3.64 2.11 -10.59
C GLY A 55 -3.26 0.96 -9.65
N ILE A 56 -2.42 1.20 -8.63
CA ILE A 56 -2.18 0.23 -7.55
C ILE A 56 -3.39 0.21 -6.63
N ARG A 57 -3.92 -0.98 -6.33
CA ARG A 57 -4.99 -1.13 -5.33
C ARG A 57 -4.39 -1.17 -3.93
N VAL A 58 -4.77 -0.24 -3.09
CA VAL A 58 -4.28 -0.15 -1.71
C VAL A 58 -5.36 -0.64 -0.76
N PHE A 59 -5.00 -1.54 0.14
CA PHE A 59 -5.81 -2.00 1.26
C PHE A 59 -5.13 -1.61 2.55
N ARG A 60 -5.88 -0.93 3.42
CA ARG A 60 -5.39 -0.43 4.70
C ARG A 60 -6.04 -1.18 5.84
N ALA A 61 -5.23 -1.65 6.79
CA ALA A 61 -5.71 -2.34 7.98
C ALA A 61 -4.86 -2.00 9.19
N GLY A 62 -5.47 -2.05 10.37
CA GLY A 62 -4.78 -1.70 11.61
C GLY A 62 -4.31 -0.25 11.63
N ASN A 63 -3.20 -0.02 12.30
CA ASN A 63 -2.51 1.27 12.41
C ASN A 63 -1.00 1.02 12.52
N ASP A 64 -0.21 2.07 12.78
CA ASP A 64 1.24 1.97 12.94
C ASP A 64 1.69 0.84 13.89
N TRP A 65 0.92 0.51 14.93
CA TRP A 65 1.27 -0.50 15.93
C TRP A 65 0.72 -1.89 15.63
N THR A 66 -0.50 -1.96 15.08
CA THR A 66 -1.22 -3.23 14.89
C THR A 66 -1.05 -3.83 13.50
N PHE A 67 -0.52 -3.07 12.54
CA PHE A 67 -0.37 -3.51 11.15
C PHE A 67 0.44 -4.81 11.04
N SER A 68 1.60 -4.88 11.70
CA SER A 68 2.47 -6.07 11.60
C SER A 68 1.74 -7.34 12.04
N LEU A 69 0.92 -7.28 13.09
CA LEU A 69 0.12 -8.42 13.53
C LEU A 69 -1.01 -8.74 12.54
N LEU A 70 -1.77 -7.72 12.14
CA LEU A 70 -2.93 -7.88 11.27
C LEU A 70 -2.58 -8.26 9.84
N CYS A 71 -1.35 -8.00 9.40
CA CYS A 71 -0.87 -8.38 8.07
C CYS A 71 -0.62 -9.89 7.93
N PHE A 72 -0.35 -10.60 9.03
CA PHE A 72 -0.13 -12.05 9.01
C PHE A 72 -1.40 -12.87 9.31
N CYS A 73 -2.42 -12.25 9.89
CA CYS A 73 -3.63 -12.94 10.33
C CYS A 73 -4.83 -12.81 9.38
N ASN A 74 -4.66 -12.20 8.20
CA ASN A 74 -5.76 -11.80 7.31
C ASN A 74 -5.65 -12.42 5.92
#